data_AF-A0A3B8SSR6-F1
#
_entry.id   AF-A0A3B8SSR6-F1
#
_cell.length_a   1.000
_cell.length_b   1.000
_cell.length_c   1.000
_cell.angle_alpha   90.00
_cell.angle_beta   90.00
_cell.angle_gamma   90.00
#
_symmetry.space_group_name_H-M   'P 1'
#
loop_
_entity.id
_entity.type
_entity.pdbx_description
1 polymer ?
#
loop_
_entity_poly.entity_id
_entity_poly.type
_entity_poly.pdbx_seq_one_letter_code
_entity_poly.pdbx_strand_id
1 'polypeptide(L)' 'FCLDSEEKIFHAYEKNHSTTKSVSEVMNKLNIRNLILYHTEETHKNLRKELYTKEAQEYFKGRIIVPDELEEIIFN' A
#
# COMPACT_ATOMS: atom_id res chain seq x y z
N PHE A 1 -0.57 4.06 7.52
CA PHE A 1 -0.08 4.15 6.11
C PHE A 1 -1.26 4.56 5.27
N CYS A 2 -1.18 5.66 4.53
CA CYS A 2 -2.33 6.25 3.83
C CYS A 2 -2.13 6.26 2.31
N LEU A 3 -3.19 6.62 1.56
CA LEU A 3 -3.03 6.99 0.15
C LEU A 3 -2.17 8.26 0.04
N ASP A 4 -1.49 8.46 -1.09
CA ASP A 4 -0.64 9.65 -1.28
C ASP A 4 -1.47 10.94 -1.29
N SER A 5 -2.67 10.87 -1.88
CA SER A 5 -3.64 11.97 -1.86
C SER A 5 -4.13 12.36 -0.46
N GLU A 6 -3.98 11.47 0.52
CA GLU A 6 -4.40 11.68 1.92
C GLU A 6 -3.24 12.07 2.84
N GLU A 7 -2.02 12.19 2.31
CA GLU A 7 -0.83 12.46 3.12
C GLU A 7 -1.00 13.69 4.01
N LYS A 8 -1.59 14.76 3.48
CA LYS A 8 -1.84 16.01 4.21
C LYS A 8 -2.91 15.91 5.31
N ILE A 9 -3.72 14.85 5.29
CA ILE A 9 -4.75 14.59 6.32
C ILE A 9 -4.11 13.80 7.46
N PHE A 10 -3.30 12.79 7.11
CA PHE A 10 -2.69 11.88 8.10
C PHE A 10 -1.31 12.32 8.56
N HIS A 11 -0.68 13.27 7.89
CA HIS A 11 0.68 13.74 8.13
C HIS A 11 1.67 12.58 8.17
N ALA A 12 1.63 11.72 7.14
CA ALA A 12 2.36 10.46 7.15
C ALA A 12 3.86 10.69 7.34
N TYR A 13 4.45 11.63 6.60
CA TYR A 13 5.89 11.88 6.67
C TYR A 13 6.34 12.47 8.01
N GLU A 14 5.54 13.36 8.61
CA GLU A 14 5.83 13.91 9.94
C GLU A 14 5.84 12.83 11.02
N LYS A 15 5.03 11.78 10.82
CA LYS A 15 4.95 10.61 11.70
C LYS A 15 5.93 9.50 11.33
N ASN A 16 6.84 9.74 10.39
CA ASN A 16 7.77 8.74 9.86
C ASN A 16 7.06 7.51 9.27
N HIS A 17 5.89 7.71 8.69
CA HIS A 17 5.14 6.72 7.94
C HIS A 17 5.32 6.94 6.43
N SER A 18 5.18 5.86 5.65
CA SER A 18 5.08 5.93 4.20
C SER A 18 3.63 6.11 3.73
N THR A 19 3.50 6.61 2.50
CA THR A 19 2.28 6.54 1.67
C THR A 19 2.35 5.34 0.73
N THR A 20 1.22 4.94 0.12
CA THR A 20 1.19 3.89 -0.91
C THR A 20 2.17 4.13 -2.04
N LYS A 21 2.19 5.37 -2.55
CA LYS A 21 3.11 5.77 -3.60
C LYS A 21 4.55 5.62 -3.17
N SER A 22 4.94 6.24 -2.06
CA SER A 22 6.35 6.28 -1.63
C SER A 22 6.91 4.88 -1.37
N VAL A 23 6.15 3.97 -0.74
CA VAL A 23 6.63 2.59 -0.55
C VAL A 23 6.70 1.84 -1.88
N SER A 24 5.73 2.02 -2.77
CA SER A 24 5.65 1.30 -4.05
C SER A 24 6.82 1.70 -4.96
N GLU A 25 7.16 2.99 -5.03
CA GLU A 25 8.32 3.49 -5.78
C GLU A 25 9.65 2.95 -5.24
N VAL A 26 9.82 2.89 -3.91
CA VAL A 26 11.03 2.35 -3.28
C VAL A 26 11.15 0.86 -3.54
N MET A 27 10.07 0.10 -3.31
CA MET A 27 10.08 -1.36 -3.43
C MET A 27 10.24 -1.83 -4.88
N ASN A 28 9.74 -1.06 -5.86
CA ASN A 28 9.91 -1.35 -7.28
C ASN A 28 11.40 -1.37 -7.69
N LYS A 29 12.24 -0.58 -7.02
CA LYS A 29 13.70 -0.53 -7.27
C LYS A 29 14.43 -1.78 -6.75
N LEU A 30 13.84 -2.51 -5.82
CA LEU A 30 14.44 -3.69 -5.19
C LEU A 30 14.21 -4.98 -5.99
N ASN A 31 13.51 -4.91 -7.13
CA ASN A 31 13.22 -6.06 -7.99
C ASN A 31 12.57 -7.25 -7.24
N ILE A 32 11.74 -6.95 -6.23
CA ILE A 32 10.98 -7.96 -5.49
C ILE A 32 9.74 -8.38 -6.28
N ARG A 33 9.29 -9.62 -6.08
CA ARG A 33 8.14 -10.18 -6.81
C ARG A 33 6.80 -9.75 -6.24
N ASN A 34 6.71 -9.62 -4.91
CA ASN A 34 5.47 -9.37 -4.18
C ASN A 34 5.64 -8.15 -3.26
N LEU A 35 4.66 -7.25 -3.27
CA LEU A 35 4.53 -6.13 -2.35
C LEU A 35 3.24 -6.32 -1.53
N ILE A 36 3.40 -6.51 -0.23
CA ILE A 36 2.26 -6.62 0.71
C ILE A 36 2.09 -5.29 1.41
N LEU A 37 0.92 -4.69 1.28
CA LEU A 37 0.57 -3.41 1.88
C LEU A 37 -0.43 -3.63 3.01
N TYR A 38 0.05 -3.51 4.25
CA TYR A 38 -0.72 -3.67 5.47
C TYR A 38 -0.51 -2.46 6.39
N HIS A 39 -1.24 -2.40 7.52
CA HIS A 39 -1.22 -1.25 8.44
C HIS A 39 -1.71 0.06 7.77
N THR A 40 -2.71 -0.08 6.90
CA THR A 40 -3.39 1.01 6.17
C THR A 40 -4.32 1.80 7.09
N GLU A 41 -4.65 3.05 6.76
CA GLU A 41 -5.75 3.76 7.43
C GLU A 41 -7.11 3.12 7.07
N GLU A 42 -8.05 3.10 8.02
CA GLU A 42 -9.37 2.45 7.89
C GLU A 42 -10.47 3.41 7.35
N THR A 43 -10.09 4.39 6.54
CA THR A 43 -11.01 5.46 6.09
C THR A 43 -11.98 5.03 5.00
N HIS A 44 -11.64 3.99 4.26
CA HIS A 44 -12.34 3.58 3.04
C HIS A 44 -13.15 2.28 3.19
N LYS A 45 -13.15 1.65 4.37
CA LYS A 45 -13.90 0.42 4.66
C LYS A 45 -13.67 -0.62 3.54
N ASN A 46 -14.74 -1.11 2.93
CA ASN A 46 -14.72 -2.10 1.85
C ASN A 46 -13.97 -1.67 0.58
N LEU A 47 -13.74 -0.36 0.36
CA LEU A 47 -12.99 0.14 -0.79
C LEU A 47 -11.48 0.21 -0.55
N ARG A 48 -11.03 0.03 0.70
CA ARG A 48 -9.61 0.12 1.10
C ARG A 48 -8.74 -0.77 0.24
N LYS A 49 -9.05 -2.07 0.15
CA LYS A 49 -8.28 -3.03 -0.66
C LYS A 49 -8.14 -2.59 -2.12
N GLU A 50 -9.23 -2.15 -2.73
CA GLU A 50 -9.24 -1.70 -4.13
C GLU A 50 -8.40 -0.43 -4.34
N LEU A 51 -8.61 0.60 -3.53
CA LEU A 51 -7.95 1.90 -3.69
C LEU A 51 -6.44 1.81 -3.49
N TYR A 52 -6.01 1.14 -2.43
CA TYR A 52 -4.58 0.96 -2.14
C TYR A 52 -3.90 0.08 -3.20
N THR A 53 -4.61 -0.94 -3.71
CA THR A 53 -4.08 -1.75 -4.81
C THR A 53 -3.92 -0.91 -6.08
N LYS A 54 -4.92 -0.10 -6.43
CA LYS A 54 -4.88 0.76 -7.62
C LYS A 54 -3.75 1.78 -7.56
N GLU A 55 -3.59 2.49 -6.45
CA GLU A 55 -2.51 3.48 -6.31
C GLU A 55 -1.13 2.80 -6.37
N ALA A 56 -0.95 1.65 -5.73
CA ALA A 56 0.30 0.90 -5.80
C ALA A 56 0.66 0.43 -7.23
N GLN A 57 -0.34 0.05 -8.04
CA GLN A 57 -0.16 -0.41 -9.42
C GLN A 57 0.43 0.66 -10.34
N GLU A 58 0.28 1.94 -9.99
CA GLU A 58 0.90 3.04 -10.75
C GLU A 58 2.43 3.06 -10.62
N TYR A 59 2.98 2.54 -9.51
CA TYR A 59 4.39 2.69 -9.14
C TYR A 59 5.16 1.37 -8.96
N PHE A 60 4.47 0.25 -8.75
CA PHE A 60 5.08 -1.07 -8.55
C PHE A 60 4.60 -2.09 -9.59
N LYS A 61 5.56 -2.75 -10.27
CA LYS A 61 5.27 -3.66 -11.40
C LYS A 61 5.04 -5.12 -11.00
N GLY A 62 5.35 -5.51 -9.77
CA GLY A 62 5.16 -6.88 -9.29
C GLY A 62 3.73 -7.14 -8.81
N ARG A 63 3.53 -8.28 -8.12
CA ARG A 63 2.24 -8.63 -7.50
C ARG A 63 2.00 -7.75 -6.27
N ILE A 64 0.87 -7.05 -6.25
CA ILE A 64 0.44 -6.22 -5.11
C ILE A 64 -0.62 -6.98 -4.32
N ILE A 65 -0.50 -6.96 -3.00
CA ILE A 65 -1.41 -7.64 -2.09
C ILE A 65 -1.76 -6.67 -0.96
N VAL A 66 -3.05 -6.32 -0.84
CA VAL A 66 -3.59 -5.56 0.29
C VAL A 66 -4.52 -6.51 1.05
N PRO A 67 -4.05 -7.23 2.08
CA PRO A 67 -4.86 -8.27 2.71
C PRO A 67 -5.99 -7.66 3.54
N ASP A 68 -7.12 -8.36 3.61
CA ASP A 68 -8.12 -8.18 4.66
C ASP A 68 -7.73 -8.96 5.92
N GLU A 69 -8.41 -8.66 7.03
CA GLU A 69 -8.19 -9.41 8.27
C GLU A 69 -8.42 -10.91 8.05
N LEU A 70 -7.48 -11.72 8.56
CA LEU A 70 -7.47 -13.18 8.45
C LEU A 70 -7.34 -13.74 7.01
N GLU A 71 -7.02 -12.91 6.02
CA GLU A 71 -6.76 -13.40 4.66
C GLU A 71 -5.44 -14.17 4.56
N GLU A 72 -5.50 -15.41 4.08
CA GLU A 72 -4.33 -16.23 3.82
C GLU A 72 -3.66 -15.84 2.48
N ILE A 73 -2.36 -15.58 2.53
CA ILE A 73 -1.56 -15.27 1.34
C ILE A 73 -0.67 -16.47 1.01
N ILE A 74 -0.90 -17.07 -0.15
CA ILE A 74 -0.10 -18.19 -0.65
C ILE A 74 0.97 -17.67 -1.62
N PHE A 75 2.21 -18.07 -1.37
CA PHE A 75 3.36 -17.85 -2.24
C PHE A 75 3.81 -19.18 -2.85
N ASN A 76 4.06 -19.16 -4.16
CA ASN A 76 4.61 -20.29 -4.92
C ASN A 76 6.10 -20.09 -5.17
#